data_AF-K2ENS0-F1
#
_entry.id   AF-K2ENS0-F1
#
_cell.length_a   1.000
_cell.length_b   1.000
_cell.length_c   1.000
_cell.angle_alpha   90.00
_cell.angle_beta   90.00
_cell.angle_gamma   90.00
#
_symmetry.space_group_name_H-M   'P 1'
#
loop_
_entity.id
_entity.type
_entity.pdbx_description
1 polymer ?
#
loop_
_entity_poly.entity_id
_entity_poly.type
_entity_poly.pdbx_seq_one_letter_code
_entity_poly.pdbx_strand_id
1 'polypeptide(L)'
;MFTNSIKPLIAEAQKQMSHSFDPLHDLRHVERVVENTKKISQNIKLSQKERDALELAAWWHDASRALSNRPSMIWMAFFDDNLSAFALLFYAIRYRVVSSVMIKTFFILMCSGMMTGKFMTKIFADKRTKILLNLLKDADMMDVLNIQRFYEAGHLAQMSKANLRKFRTLIWFNLHTNILEMKTIEARVYIEETIKNFIAWLSQTEIYLWHVENFGKEWLEKTMFQLENRLNNVIEMNSISYATSN
;
A
#
# COMPACT_ATOMS: atom_id res chain seq x y z
N MET A 1 4.08 -12.53 32.54
CA MET A 1 3.21 -13.38 31.68
C MET A 1 3.06 -12.66 30.35
N PHE A 2 3.41 -13.30 29.22
CA PHE A 2 3.18 -12.73 27.89
C PHE A 2 1.70 -12.91 27.50
N THR A 3 1.09 -11.93 26.84
CA THR A 3 -0.27 -12.04 26.32
C THR A 3 -0.29 -12.42 24.85
N ASN A 4 -1.32 -13.18 24.43
CA ASN A 4 -1.53 -13.54 23.03
C ASN A 4 -2.28 -12.47 22.24
N SER A 5 -2.85 -11.46 22.91
CA SER A 5 -3.60 -10.39 22.27
C SER A 5 -2.67 -9.40 21.56
N ILE A 6 -2.86 -9.22 20.24
CA ILE A 6 -2.11 -8.24 19.44
C ILE A 6 -2.62 -6.80 19.59
N LYS A 7 -3.75 -6.57 20.29
CA LYS A 7 -4.37 -5.25 20.44
C LYS A 7 -3.43 -4.16 20.94
N PRO A 8 -2.54 -4.39 21.94
CA PRO A 8 -1.59 -3.37 22.36
C PRO A 8 -0.63 -2.94 21.25
N LEU A 9 -0.25 -3.86 20.36
CA LEU A 9 0.64 -3.56 19.23
C LEU A 9 -0.07 -2.80 18.11
N ILE A 10 -1.36 -3.05 17.89
CA ILE A 10 -2.18 -2.26 16.97
C ILE A 10 -2.35 -0.83 17.51
N ALA A 11 -2.69 -0.69 18.78
CA ALA A 11 -2.86 0.63 19.41
C ALA A 11 -1.56 1.45 19.35
N GLU A 12 -0.40 0.80 19.50
CA GLU A 12 0.88 1.48 19.34
C GLU A 12 1.13 1.91 17.88
N ALA A 13 0.87 1.05 16.90
CA ALA A 13 1.01 1.42 15.49
C ALA A 13 0.13 2.64 15.14
N GLN A 14 -1.13 2.63 15.57
CA GLN A 14 -2.06 3.76 15.40
C GLN A 14 -1.49 5.05 16.01
N LYS A 15 -0.96 4.94 17.23
CA LYS A 15 -0.31 6.08 17.91
C LYS A 15 0.88 6.59 17.11
N GLN A 16 1.77 5.73 16.64
CA GLN A 16 2.93 6.14 15.84
C GLN A 16 2.47 6.84 14.55
N MET A 17 1.53 6.25 13.80
CA MET A 17 1.03 6.83 12.55
C MET A 17 0.25 8.12 12.75
N SER A 18 -0.37 8.35 13.92
CA SER A 18 -1.03 9.61 14.24
C SER A 18 -0.09 10.82 14.27
N HIS A 19 1.21 10.58 14.39
CA HIS A 19 2.26 11.60 14.34
C HIS A 19 2.89 11.77 12.95
N SER A 20 2.45 11.01 11.94
CA SER A 20 2.92 11.15 10.57
C SER A 20 2.44 12.48 9.98
N PHE A 21 3.38 13.29 9.49
CA PHE A 21 3.11 14.51 8.74
C PHE A 21 3.13 14.29 7.23
N ASP A 22 3.33 13.05 6.78
CA ASP A 22 3.31 12.70 5.37
C ASP A 22 1.88 12.43 4.92
N PRO A 23 1.26 13.30 4.11
CA PRO A 23 -0.11 13.09 3.62
C PRO A 23 -0.24 11.86 2.71
N LEU A 24 0.88 11.24 2.32
CA LEU A 24 0.88 10.03 1.51
C LEU A 24 0.91 8.74 2.33
N HIS A 25 1.39 8.84 3.58
CA HIS A 25 1.65 7.72 4.49
C HIS A 25 1.12 8.09 5.88
N ASP A 26 -0.11 8.57 5.93
CA ASP A 26 -0.81 8.97 7.14
C ASP A 26 -1.59 7.80 7.75
N LEU A 27 -2.20 8.02 8.92
CA LEU A 27 -3.03 7.00 9.57
C LEU A 27 -4.17 6.51 8.67
N ARG A 28 -4.77 7.40 7.88
CA ARG A 28 -5.89 7.05 7.00
C ARG A 28 -5.46 6.10 5.88
N HIS A 29 -4.26 6.27 5.33
CA HIS A 29 -3.67 5.31 4.40
C HIS A 29 -3.59 3.92 5.03
N VAL A 30 -2.99 3.81 6.21
CA VAL A 30 -2.85 2.52 6.90
C VAL A 30 -4.20 1.87 7.22
N GLU A 31 -5.19 2.66 7.64
CA GLU A 31 -6.57 2.18 7.85
C GLU A 31 -7.15 1.56 6.57
N ARG A 32 -6.99 2.21 5.42
CA ARG A 32 -7.44 1.66 4.12
C ARG A 32 -6.67 0.42 3.72
N VAL A 33 -5.36 0.33 3.98
CA VAL A 33 -4.60 -0.91 3.72
C VAL A 33 -5.11 -2.06 4.58
N VAL A 34 -5.42 -1.81 5.86
CA VAL A 34 -6.03 -2.81 6.75
C VAL A 34 -7.39 -3.27 6.21
N GLU A 35 -8.24 -2.35 5.76
CA GLU A 35 -9.52 -2.70 5.12
C GLU A 35 -9.33 -3.51 3.84
N ASN A 36 -8.39 -3.10 2.98
CA ASN A 36 -8.06 -3.79 1.74
C ASN A 36 -7.58 -5.22 2.01
N THR A 37 -6.67 -5.43 2.97
CA THR A 37 -6.22 -6.79 3.35
C THR A 37 -7.37 -7.67 3.82
N LYS A 38 -8.32 -7.11 4.59
CA LYS A 38 -9.54 -7.83 5.00
C LYS A 38 -10.37 -8.20 3.78
N LYS A 39 -10.60 -7.27 2.85
CA LYS A 39 -11.38 -7.50 1.63
C LYS A 39 -10.79 -8.60 0.75
N ILE A 40 -9.51 -8.49 0.38
CA ILE A 40 -8.89 -9.43 -0.58
C ILE A 40 -8.54 -10.79 0.02
N SER A 41 -8.49 -10.91 1.35
CA SER A 41 -8.19 -12.19 2.03
C SER A 41 -9.45 -13.01 2.37
N GLN A 42 -10.66 -12.51 2.10
CA GLN A 42 -11.91 -13.21 2.44
C GLN A 42 -12.00 -14.59 1.79
N ASN A 43 -11.69 -14.67 0.49
CA ASN A 43 -11.82 -15.89 -0.30
C ASN A 43 -10.59 -16.81 -0.23
N ILE A 44 -9.55 -16.36 0.48
CA ILE A 44 -8.32 -17.13 0.63
C ILE A 44 -8.37 -17.92 1.94
N LYS A 45 -8.05 -19.21 1.85
CA LYS A 45 -7.99 -20.10 3.02
C LYS A 45 -6.80 -19.74 3.92
N LEU A 46 -7.03 -18.79 4.82
CA LEU A 46 -6.12 -18.36 5.88
C LEU A 46 -6.63 -18.82 7.25
N SER A 47 -5.71 -19.30 8.09
CA SER A 47 -5.99 -19.53 9.51
C SER A 47 -6.16 -18.20 10.26
N GLN A 48 -6.81 -18.23 11.43
CA GLN A 48 -6.99 -17.00 12.23
C GLN A 48 -5.66 -16.31 12.55
N LYS A 49 -4.63 -17.09 12.91
CA LYS A 49 -3.29 -16.56 13.18
C LYS A 49 -2.67 -15.84 11.99
N GLU A 50 -2.96 -16.28 10.77
CA GLU A 50 -2.46 -15.63 9.55
C GLU A 50 -3.24 -14.37 9.22
N ARG A 51 -4.56 -14.34 9.48
CA ARG A 51 -5.37 -13.13 9.36
C ARG A 51 -4.93 -12.07 10.37
N ASP A 52 -4.74 -12.46 11.62
CA ASP A 52 -4.23 -11.57 12.68
C ASP A 52 -2.83 -11.04 12.34
N ALA A 53 -1.97 -11.90 11.76
CA ALA A 53 -0.61 -11.52 11.38
C ALA A 53 -0.59 -10.55 10.19
N LEU A 54 -1.51 -10.74 9.23
CA LEU A 54 -1.67 -9.86 8.08
C LEU A 54 -2.23 -8.49 8.50
N GLU A 55 -3.24 -8.46 9.37
CA GLU A 55 -3.77 -7.21 9.93
C GLU A 55 -2.70 -6.46 10.71
N LEU A 56 -1.94 -7.15 11.56
CA LEU A 56 -0.83 -6.52 12.29
C LEU A 56 0.28 -6.04 11.35
N ALA A 57 0.56 -6.76 10.26
CA ALA A 57 1.54 -6.32 9.27
C ALA A 57 1.07 -5.05 8.54
N ALA A 58 -0.20 -4.99 8.15
CA ALA A 58 -0.81 -3.80 7.54
C ALA A 58 -0.69 -2.58 8.46
N TRP A 59 -0.96 -2.73 9.77
CA TRP A 59 -0.79 -1.63 10.73
C TRP A 59 0.66 -1.13 10.85
N TRP A 60 1.64 -2.02 10.76
CA TRP A 60 3.04 -1.71 11.02
C TRP A 60 3.86 -1.37 9.78
N HIS A 61 3.40 -1.66 8.56
CA HIS A 61 4.25 -1.57 7.36
C HIS A 61 4.90 -0.19 7.17
N ASP A 62 4.14 0.89 7.43
CA ASP A 62 4.59 2.28 7.31
C ASP A 62 5.04 2.93 8.63
N ALA A 63 5.05 2.20 9.75
CA ALA A 63 5.32 2.76 11.08
C ALA A 63 6.72 3.41 11.19
N SER A 64 7.71 2.91 10.45
CA SER A 64 9.05 3.49 10.34
C SER A 64 9.05 4.92 9.79
N ARG A 65 8.13 5.25 8.89
CA ARG A 65 8.05 6.57 8.25
C ARG A 65 7.62 7.65 9.23
N ALA A 66 6.72 7.31 10.15
CA ALA A 66 6.31 8.20 11.23
C ALA A 66 7.41 8.39 12.29
N LEU A 67 8.31 7.41 12.44
CA LEU A 67 9.42 7.47 13.41
C LEU A 67 10.60 8.33 12.92
N SER A 68 10.73 8.60 11.62
CA SER A 68 11.88 9.29 11.04
C SER A 68 11.53 10.71 10.59
N ASN A 69 11.83 11.70 11.44
CA ASN A 69 11.60 13.12 11.14
C ASN A 69 12.53 13.70 10.04
N ARG A 70 13.58 12.98 9.60
CA ARG A 70 14.48 13.37 8.50
C ARG A 70 15.20 12.15 7.91
N PRO A 71 14.64 11.49 6.90
CA PRO A 71 15.34 10.38 6.29
C PRO A 71 16.10 10.83 5.03
N SER A 72 17.34 10.37 4.88
CA SER A 72 18.01 10.47 3.57
C SER A 72 17.34 9.50 2.59
N MET A 73 17.09 9.93 1.34
CA MET A 73 16.43 9.09 0.32
C MET A 73 17.11 7.73 0.13
N ILE A 74 18.44 7.68 0.32
CA ILE A 74 19.23 6.45 0.21
C ILE A 74 18.93 5.53 1.39
N TRP A 75 18.92 6.02 2.63
CA TRP A 75 18.61 5.17 3.79
C TRP A 75 17.18 4.62 3.79
N MET A 76 16.20 5.38 3.28
CA MET A 76 14.81 4.88 3.15
C MET A 76 14.75 3.67 2.22
N ALA A 77 15.42 3.73 1.06
CA ALA A 77 15.37 2.64 0.08
C ALA A 77 15.94 1.31 0.61
N PHE A 78 16.81 1.32 1.63
CA PHE A 78 17.43 0.12 2.19
C PHE A 78 16.78 -0.42 3.46
N PHE A 79 16.17 0.44 4.30
CA PHE A 79 15.84 0.09 5.69
C PHE A 79 14.41 0.38 6.13
N ASP A 80 13.56 1.04 5.34
CA ASP A 80 12.24 1.51 5.81
C ASP A 80 11.38 0.36 6.39
N ASP A 81 11.11 -0.67 5.59
CA ASP A 81 10.28 -1.81 6.02
C ASP A 81 10.93 -2.70 7.10
N ASN A 82 12.26 -2.82 7.09
CA ASN A 82 12.98 -3.56 8.13
C ASN A 82 12.92 -2.79 9.47
N LEU A 83 12.94 -1.45 9.42
CA LEU A 83 12.82 -0.61 10.60
C LEU A 83 11.42 -0.76 11.23
N SER A 84 10.37 -0.85 10.42
CA SER A 84 9.02 -1.21 10.87
C SER A 84 9.00 -2.57 11.58
N ALA A 85 9.68 -3.59 11.03
CA ALA A 85 9.80 -4.90 11.66
C ALA A 85 10.53 -4.85 13.01
N PHE A 86 11.67 -4.14 13.09
CA PHE A 86 12.42 -4.00 14.34
C PHE A 86 11.69 -3.16 15.38
N ALA A 87 10.96 -2.11 14.96
CA ALA A 87 10.10 -1.33 15.84
C ALA A 87 9.00 -2.21 16.42
N LEU A 88 8.32 -3.02 15.59
CA LEU A 88 7.35 -4.00 16.06
C LEU A 88 7.96 -4.94 17.12
N LEU A 89 9.16 -5.48 16.86
CA LEU A 89 9.84 -6.37 17.81
C LEU A 89 10.14 -5.67 19.14
N PHE A 90 10.62 -4.42 19.10
CA PHE A 90 10.87 -3.62 20.30
C PHE A 90 9.60 -3.42 21.13
N TYR A 91 8.49 -3.02 20.49
CA TYR A 91 7.23 -2.81 21.19
C TYR A 91 6.57 -4.12 21.65
N ALA A 92 6.76 -5.21 20.92
CA ALA A 92 6.36 -6.55 21.35
C ALA A 92 7.05 -6.96 22.66
N ILE A 93 8.34 -6.69 22.80
CA ILE A 93 9.07 -6.93 24.05
C ILE A 93 8.58 -5.99 25.15
N ARG A 94 8.46 -4.68 24.86
CA ARG A 94 8.00 -3.66 25.81
C ARG A 94 6.63 -3.98 26.40
N TYR A 95 5.67 -4.36 25.55
CA TYR A 95 4.30 -4.69 25.97
C TYR A 95 4.13 -6.15 26.36
N ARG A 96 5.19 -6.96 26.33
CA ARG A 96 5.15 -8.40 26.64
C ARG A 96 4.11 -9.12 25.79
N VAL A 97 4.13 -8.86 24.48
CA VAL A 97 3.30 -9.49 23.43
C VAL A 97 4.20 -10.24 22.45
N VAL A 98 4.86 -11.30 22.91
CA VAL A 98 5.68 -12.18 22.07
C VAL A 98 4.86 -13.42 21.76
N SER A 99 4.27 -13.45 20.57
CA SER A 99 3.36 -14.53 20.14
C SER A 99 3.72 -15.02 18.73
N SER A 100 3.18 -16.18 18.35
CA SER A 100 3.35 -16.70 16.99
C SER A 100 2.80 -15.76 15.90
N VAL A 101 1.82 -14.93 16.24
CA VAL A 101 1.26 -13.91 15.33
C VAL A 101 2.30 -12.81 15.12
N MET A 102 2.85 -12.25 16.21
CA MET A 102 3.88 -11.22 16.16
C MET A 102 5.11 -11.67 15.38
N ILE A 103 5.61 -12.88 15.64
CA ILE A 103 6.78 -13.44 14.92
C ILE A 103 6.48 -13.56 13.42
N LYS A 104 5.28 -14.03 13.05
CA LYS A 104 4.89 -14.14 11.64
C LYS A 104 4.80 -12.77 10.98
N THR A 105 4.24 -11.77 11.65
CA THR A 105 4.21 -10.39 11.20
C THR A 105 5.61 -9.82 11.01
N PHE A 106 6.52 -10.05 11.96
CA PHE A 106 7.93 -9.65 11.84
C PHE A 106 8.55 -10.19 10.54
N PHE A 107 8.36 -11.47 10.23
CA PHE A 107 8.87 -12.04 8.98
C PHE A 107 8.21 -11.47 7.72
N ILE A 108 6.91 -11.16 7.75
CA ILE A 108 6.23 -10.50 6.63
C ILE A 108 6.88 -9.14 6.35
N LEU A 109 7.07 -8.32 7.38
CA LEU A 109 7.66 -6.98 7.27
C LEU A 109 9.13 -7.03 6.81
N MET A 110 9.93 -7.95 7.36
CA MET A 110 11.31 -8.16 6.89
C MET A 110 11.38 -8.55 5.40
N CYS A 111 10.32 -9.15 4.86
CA CYS A 111 10.24 -9.57 3.45
C CYS A 111 9.62 -8.51 2.52
N SER A 112 9.02 -7.43 3.03
CA SER A 112 8.33 -6.45 2.20
C SER A 112 9.27 -5.50 1.45
N GLY A 113 10.44 -5.20 2.02
CA GLY A 113 11.37 -4.22 1.47
C GLY A 113 11.86 -4.46 0.03
N MET A 114 12.17 -3.38 -0.69
CA MET A 114 12.53 -3.43 -2.13
C MET A 114 13.81 -4.23 -2.45
N MET A 115 14.89 -4.03 -1.68
CA MET A 115 16.20 -4.67 -1.97
C MET A 115 16.52 -5.77 -0.96
N THR A 116 16.55 -5.42 0.33
CA THR A 116 16.75 -6.37 1.43
C THR A 116 15.62 -7.39 1.51
N GLY A 117 14.36 -6.97 1.27
CA GLY A 117 13.21 -7.87 1.29
C GLY A 117 13.24 -8.96 0.21
N LYS A 118 13.84 -8.73 -0.97
CA LYS A 118 14.04 -9.81 -1.98
C LYS A 118 14.97 -10.91 -1.47
N PHE A 119 16.06 -10.52 -0.81
CA PHE A 119 16.99 -11.45 -0.19
C PHE A 119 16.33 -12.18 0.99
N MET A 120 15.66 -11.45 1.88
CA MET A 120 14.95 -12.03 3.02
C MET A 120 13.83 -12.98 2.56
N THR A 121 13.07 -12.62 1.52
CA THR A 121 12.02 -13.48 0.93
C THR A 121 12.61 -14.79 0.40
N LYS A 122 13.81 -14.75 -0.19
CA LYS A 122 14.47 -15.96 -0.71
C LYS A 122 14.88 -16.91 0.42
N ILE A 123 15.26 -16.38 1.58
CA ILE A 123 15.80 -17.15 2.70
C ILE A 123 14.72 -17.60 3.67
N PHE A 124 13.79 -16.71 4.02
CA PHE A 124 12.88 -16.87 5.15
C PHE A 124 11.40 -17.06 4.77
N ALA A 125 10.99 -16.69 3.55
CA ALA A 125 9.57 -16.77 3.18
C ALA A 125 9.21 -18.15 2.63
N ASP A 126 8.51 -18.92 3.46
CA ASP A 126 7.81 -20.13 3.03
C ASP A 126 6.62 -19.81 2.11
N LYS A 127 5.97 -20.84 1.55
CA LYS A 127 4.84 -20.66 0.63
C LYS A 127 3.71 -19.84 1.26
N ARG A 128 3.43 -20.03 2.55
CA ARG A 128 2.36 -19.31 3.26
C ARG A 128 2.73 -17.84 3.50
N THR A 129 3.96 -17.56 3.87
CA THR A 129 4.48 -16.19 4.06
C THR A 129 4.48 -15.43 2.76
N LYS A 130 4.82 -16.07 1.63
CA LYS A 130 4.71 -15.45 0.29
C LYS A 130 3.27 -15.04 -0.04
N ILE A 131 2.27 -15.86 0.31
CA ILE A 131 0.87 -15.51 0.12
C ILE A 131 0.51 -14.27 0.94
N LEU A 132 0.87 -14.23 2.22
CA LEU A 132 0.59 -13.08 3.09
C LEU A 132 1.33 -11.82 2.63
N LEU A 133 2.57 -11.96 2.18
CA LEU A 133 3.36 -10.87 1.63
C LEU A 133 2.72 -10.29 0.37
N ASN A 134 2.26 -11.15 -0.54
CA ASN A 134 1.58 -10.71 -1.76
C ASN A 134 0.26 -10.01 -1.43
N LEU A 135 -0.50 -10.51 -0.44
CA LEU A 135 -1.73 -9.85 0.01
C LEU A 135 -1.44 -8.47 0.62
N LEU A 136 -0.40 -8.34 1.44
CA LEU A 136 -0.02 -7.05 2.02
C LEU A 136 0.38 -6.07 0.92
N LYS A 137 1.21 -6.50 -0.04
CA LYS A 137 1.66 -5.67 -1.16
C LYS A 137 0.51 -5.24 -2.06
N ASP A 138 -0.39 -6.17 -2.39
CA ASP A 138 -1.58 -5.86 -3.19
C ASP A 138 -2.50 -4.87 -2.44
N ALA A 139 -2.73 -5.07 -1.14
CA ALA A 139 -3.60 -4.20 -0.35
C ALA A 139 -3.07 -2.77 -0.20
N ASP A 140 -1.76 -2.61 -0.04
CA ASP A 140 -1.06 -1.31 -0.08
C ASP A 140 -1.23 -0.67 -1.47
N MET A 141 -1.01 -1.47 -2.52
CA MET A 141 -1.10 -1.02 -3.90
C MET A 141 -2.50 -0.55 -4.33
N MET A 142 -3.54 -1.17 -3.78
CA MET A 142 -4.93 -0.80 -4.02
C MET A 142 -5.25 0.64 -3.60
N ASP A 143 -4.44 1.26 -2.73
CA ASP A 143 -4.65 2.65 -2.29
C ASP A 143 -3.94 3.70 -3.19
N VAL A 144 -3.15 3.28 -4.17
CA VAL A 144 -2.36 4.18 -5.04
C VAL A 144 -3.26 5.03 -5.94
N LEU A 145 -4.38 4.47 -6.42
CA LEU A 145 -5.35 5.14 -7.28
C LEU A 145 -6.59 5.67 -6.53
N ASN A 146 -6.45 5.92 -5.23
CA ASN A 146 -7.56 6.41 -4.42
C ASN A 146 -7.99 7.82 -4.86
N ILE A 147 -9.18 7.92 -5.47
CA ILE A 147 -9.74 9.17 -6.00
C ILE A 147 -9.87 10.23 -4.90
N GLN A 148 -10.34 9.86 -3.71
CA GLN A 148 -10.53 10.79 -2.61
C GLN A 148 -9.20 11.43 -2.17
N ARG A 149 -8.13 10.63 -2.12
CA ARG A 149 -6.77 11.13 -1.83
C ARG A 149 -6.30 12.12 -2.89
N PHE A 150 -6.57 11.85 -4.17
CA PHE A 150 -6.24 12.81 -5.24
C PHE A 150 -7.07 14.08 -5.16
N TYR A 151 -8.35 13.97 -4.80
CA TYR A 151 -9.23 15.12 -4.61
C TYR A 151 -8.72 16.03 -3.47
N GLU A 152 -8.42 15.46 -2.30
CA GLU A 152 -7.88 16.20 -1.15
C GLU A 152 -6.51 16.83 -1.45
N ALA A 153 -5.62 16.07 -2.09
CA ALA A 153 -4.32 16.57 -2.49
C ALA A 153 -4.41 17.67 -3.56
N GLY A 154 -5.39 17.58 -4.46
CA GLY A 154 -5.69 18.59 -5.48
C GLY A 154 -6.15 19.90 -4.87
N HIS A 155 -7.02 19.85 -3.85
CA HIS A 155 -7.42 21.04 -3.08
C HIS A 155 -6.23 21.73 -2.41
N LEU A 156 -5.35 20.95 -1.76
CA LEU A 156 -4.14 21.50 -1.15
C LEU A 156 -3.18 22.09 -2.19
N ALA A 157 -3.13 21.51 -3.40
CA ALA A 157 -2.29 21.98 -4.50
C ALA A 157 -2.67 23.41 -4.94
N GLN A 158 -3.95 23.76 -4.87
CA GLN A 158 -4.43 25.10 -5.22
C GLN A 158 -4.00 26.18 -4.22
N MET A 159 -3.63 25.80 -2.98
CA MET A 159 -3.27 26.75 -1.94
C MET A 159 -1.85 27.32 -2.07
N SER A 160 -0.91 26.61 -2.74
CA SER A 160 0.45 27.12 -2.94
C SER A 160 1.22 26.41 -4.07
N LYS A 161 2.19 27.11 -4.68
CA LYS A 161 3.10 26.51 -5.68
C LYS A 161 3.92 25.33 -5.12
N ALA A 162 4.22 25.35 -3.83
CA ALA A 162 4.93 24.25 -3.17
C ALA A 162 4.06 22.99 -3.08
N ASN A 163 2.79 23.14 -2.71
CA ASN A 163 1.83 22.04 -2.69
C ASN A 163 1.53 21.52 -4.10
N LEU A 164 1.43 22.41 -5.09
CA LEU A 164 1.29 22.00 -6.48
C LEU A 164 2.45 21.11 -6.95
N ARG A 165 3.70 21.44 -6.59
CA ARG A 165 4.85 20.57 -6.88
C ARG A 165 4.72 19.21 -6.21
N LYS A 166 4.32 19.15 -4.94
CA LYS A 166 4.08 17.88 -4.22
C LYS A 166 3.00 17.05 -4.89
N PHE A 167 1.88 17.68 -5.26
CA PHE A 167 0.79 17.02 -5.99
C PHE A 167 1.25 16.48 -7.34
N ARG A 168 2.01 17.27 -8.11
CA ARG A 168 2.60 16.83 -9.39
C ARG A 168 3.49 15.61 -9.21
N THR A 169 4.33 15.59 -8.18
CA THR A 169 5.18 14.43 -7.87
C THR A 169 4.35 13.21 -7.47
N LEU A 170 3.33 13.38 -6.63
CA LEU A 170 2.43 12.29 -6.20
C LEU A 170 1.75 11.64 -7.40
N ILE A 171 1.07 12.42 -8.24
CA ILE A 171 0.31 11.89 -9.37
C ILE A 171 1.24 11.28 -10.41
N TRP A 172 2.40 11.89 -10.66
CA TRP A 172 3.39 11.30 -11.55
C TRP A 172 3.88 9.95 -11.01
N PHE A 173 4.25 9.88 -9.72
CA PHE A 173 4.71 8.64 -9.09
C PHE A 173 3.65 7.54 -9.15
N ASN A 174 2.40 7.85 -8.82
CA ASN A 174 1.31 6.86 -8.81
C ASN A 174 0.92 6.36 -10.21
N LEU A 175 1.02 7.20 -11.24
CA LEU A 175 0.56 6.86 -12.59
C LEU A 175 1.66 6.30 -13.52
N HIS A 176 2.92 6.70 -13.30
CA HIS A 176 4.02 6.39 -14.23
C HIS A 176 5.00 5.32 -13.73
N THR A 177 4.81 4.79 -12.52
CA THR A 177 5.60 3.67 -12.03
C THR A 177 4.89 2.34 -12.37
N ASN A 178 5.63 1.23 -12.48
CA ASN A 178 5.06 -0.12 -12.71
C ASN A 178 4.35 -0.69 -11.47
N ILE A 179 3.81 0.19 -10.64
CA ILE A 179 3.35 -0.06 -9.28
C ILE A 179 2.02 -0.85 -9.31
N LEU A 180 1.20 -0.74 -10.35
CA LEU A 180 -0.12 -1.39 -10.42
C LEU A 180 -0.15 -2.89 -10.81
N GLU A 181 0.91 -3.65 -10.52
CA GLU A 181 0.91 -5.10 -10.75
C GLU A 181 0.39 -5.89 -9.54
N MET A 182 -0.88 -6.28 -9.58
CA MET A 182 -1.50 -7.12 -8.54
C MET A 182 -1.11 -8.59 -8.68
N LYS A 183 -0.71 -9.22 -7.58
CA LYS A 183 -0.30 -10.64 -7.55
C LYS A 183 -1.48 -11.60 -7.35
N THR A 184 -2.53 -11.18 -6.68
CA THR A 184 -3.74 -11.97 -6.39
C THR A 184 -4.85 -11.68 -7.39
N ILE A 185 -5.75 -12.65 -7.60
CA ILE A 185 -6.91 -12.48 -8.49
C ILE A 185 -7.86 -11.45 -7.86
N GLU A 186 -8.11 -11.56 -6.56
CA GLU A 186 -9.01 -10.69 -5.80
C GLU A 186 -8.60 -9.22 -5.90
N ALA A 187 -7.30 -8.93 -5.79
CA ALA A 187 -6.79 -7.57 -5.97
C ALA A 187 -6.85 -7.11 -7.44
N ARG A 188 -6.66 -8.02 -8.41
CA ARG A 188 -6.84 -7.67 -9.84
C ARG A 188 -8.28 -7.28 -10.16
N VAL A 189 -9.27 -7.96 -9.60
CA VAL A 189 -10.68 -7.58 -9.78
C VAL A 189 -10.93 -6.18 -9.21
N TYR A 190 -10.41 -5.91 -8.01
CA TYR A 190 -10.55 -4.60 -7.39
C TYR A 190 -9.85 -3.49 -8.19
N ILE A 191 -8.61 -3.72 -8.64
CA ILE A 191 -7.87 -2.68 -9.37
C ILE A 191 -8.49 -2.41 -10.74
N GLU A 192 -9.12 -3.40 -11.37
CA GLU A 192 -9.87 -3.21 -12.62
C GLU A 192 -10.98 -2.17 -12.43
N GLU A 193 -11.81 -2.33 -11.40
CA GLU A 193 -12.87 -1.38 -11.04
C GLU A 193 -12.29 -0.02 -10.65
N THR A 194 -11.20 -0.02 -9.88
CA THR A 194 -10.55 1.23 -9.44
C THR A 194 -10.00 2.03 -10.62
N ILE A 195 -9.34 1.38 -11.59
CA ILE A 195 -8.82 2.05 -12.79
C ILE A 195 -9.99 2.59 -13.63
N LYS A 196 -11.08 1.83 -13.80
CA LYS A 196 -12.29 2.31 -14.51
C LYS A 196 -12.84 3.59 -13.86
N ASN A 197 -13.02 3.58 -12.55
CA ASN A 197 -13.52 4.73 -11.80
C ASN A 197 -12.55 5.92 -11.88
N PHE A 198 -11.24 5.67 -11.84
CA PHE A 198 -10.22 6.70 -11.93
C PHE A 198 -10.17 7.37 -13.31
N ILE A 199 -10.27 6.59 -14.40
CA ILE A 199 -10.41 7.09 -15.77
C ILE A 199 -11.68 7.95 -15.90
N ALA A 200 -12.81 7.47 -15.38
CA ALA A 200 -14.07 8.20 -15.41
C ALA A 200 -13.98 9.54 -14.65
N TRP A 201 -13.33 9.55 -13.48
CA TRP A 201 -13.07 10.75 -12.70
C TRP A 201 -12.17 11.75 -13.45
N LEU A 202 -11.04 11.30 -14.02
CA LEU A 202 -10.16 12.15 -14.82
C LEU A 202 -10.83 12.73 -16.07
N SER A 203 -11.85 12.03 -16.60
CA SER A 203 -12.61 12.46 -17.78
C SER A 203 -13.70 13.49 -17.47
N GLN A 204 -14.01 13.76 -16.20
CA GLN A 204 -14.96 14.81 -15.83
C GLN A 204 -14.41 16.16 -16.29
N THR A 205 -15.23 16.98 -16.95
CA THR A 205 -14.77 18.21 -17.63
C THR A 205 -13.94 19.12 -16.74
N GLU A 206 -14.39 19.39 -15.50
CA GLU A 206 -13.67 20.23 -14.55
C GLU A 206 -12.31 19.63 -14.16
N ILE A 207 -12.28 18.34 -13.84
CA ILE A 207 -11.05 17.62 -13.47
C ILE A 207 -10.08 17.58 -14.63
N TYR A 208 -10.56 17.25 -15.83
CA TYR A 208 -9.77 17.21 -17.05
C TYR A 208 -9.11 18.56 -17.33
N LEU A 209 -9.90 19.64 -17.35
CA LEU A 209 -9.40 20.99 -17.65
C LEU A 209 -8.37 21.45 -16.61
N TRP A 210 -8.63 21.19 -15.33
CA TRP A 210 -7.67 21.51 -14.26
C TRP A 210 -6.34 20.76 -14.45
N HIS A 211 -6.38 19.48 -14.83
CA HIS A 211 -5.16 18.72 -15.11
C HIS A 211 -4.45 19.20 -16.39
N VAL A 212 -5.18 19.60 -17.44
CA VAL A 212 -4.57 20.20 -18.64
C VAL A 212 -3.84 21.50 -18.30
N GLU A 213 -4.46 22.38 -17.51
CA GLU A 213 -3.85 23.62 -17.08
C GLU A 213 -2.56 23.37 -16.26
N ASN A 214 -2.58 22.35 -15.39
CA ASN A 214 -1.50 22.10 -14.47
C ASN A 214 -0.41 21.15 -14.98
N PHE A 215 -0.66 20.33 -15.99
CA PHE A 215 0.29 19.31 -16.48
C PHE A 215 0.53 19.37 -17.99
N GLY A 216 -0.34 20.06 -18.71
CA GLY A 216 -0.35 20.08 -20.17
C GLY A 216 -1.22 18.98 -20.77
N LYS A 217 -1.79 19.27 -21.94
CA LYS A 217 -2.68 18.37 -22.67
C LYS A 217 -2.00 17.06 -23.05
N GLU A 218 -0.78 17.13 -23.59
CA GLU A 218 0.00 15.96 -24.00
C GLU A 218 0.26 14.99 -22.83
N TRP A 219 0.56 15.54 -21.65
CA TRP A 219 0.76 14.73 -20.45
C TRP A 219 -0.51 13.96 -20.06
N LEU A 220 -1.67 14.64 -20.10
CA LEU A 220 -2.94 14.03 -19.74
C LEU A 220 -3.37 12.96 -20.76
N GLU A 221 -3.22 13.23 -22.05
CA GLU A 221 -3.52 12.25 -23.11
C GLU A 221 -2.65 10.99 -22.98
N LYS A 222 -1.34 11.17 -22.73
CA LYS A 222 -0.43 10.05 -22.48
C LYS A 222 -0.82 9.25 -21.24
N THR A 223 -1.21 9.95 -20.17
CA THR A 223 -1.64 9.33 -18.91
C THR A 223 -2.92 8.51 -19.10
N MET A 224 -3.92 9.06 -19.79
CA MET A 224 -5.17 8.36 -20.10
C MET A 224 -4.91 7.11 -20.93
N PHE A 225 -4.09 7.23 -21.99
CA PHE A 225 -3.70 6.09 -22.83
C PHE A 225 -2.99 4.99 -22.02
N GLN A 226 -2.09 5.36 -21.09
CA GLN A 226 -1.43 4.39 -20.22
C GLN A 226 -2.41 3.69 -19.27
N LEU A 227 -3.36 4.43 -18.69
CA LEU A 227 -4.39 3.87 -17.82
C LEU A 227 -5.30 2.89 -18.56
N GLU A 228 -5.73 3.24 -19.78
CA GLU A 228 -6.54 2.37 -20.63
C GLU A 228 -5.80 1.08 -21.01
N ASN A 229 -4.51 1.18 -21.40
CA ASN A 229 -3.71 -0.01 -21.68
C ASN A 229 -3.54 -0.90 -20.44
N ARG A 230 -3.31 -0.31 -19.27
CA ARG A 230 -3.24 -1.07 -18.01
C ARG A 230 -4.57 -1.76 -17.71
N LEU A 231 -5.69 -1.07 -17.89
CA LEU A 231 -7.02 -1.64 -17.71
C LEU A 231 -7.24 -2.85 -18.62
N ASN A 232 -6.92 -2.72 -19.91
CA ASN A 232 -7.05 -3.80 -20.88
C ASN A 232 -6.20 -5.02 -20.47
N ASN A 233 -4.96 -4.80 -20.04
CA ASN A 233 -4.09 -5.88 -19.55
C ASN A 233 -4.68 -6.59 -18.31
N VAL A 234 -5.25 -5.83 -17.37
CA VAL A 234 -5.90 -6.42 -16.18
C VAL A 234 -7.12 -7.26 -16.59
N ILE A 235 -7.95 -6.75 -17.49
CA ILE A 235 -9.14 -7.46 -18.02
C ILE A 235 -8.72 -8.77 -18.71
N GLU A 236 -7.69 -8.74 -19.54
CA GLU A 236 -7.16 -9.92 -20.22
C GLU A 236 -6.67 -10.97 -19.21
N MET A 237 -5.86 -10.56 -18.23
CA MET A 237 -5.36 -11.45 -17.19
C MET A 237 -6.49 -12.06 -16.33
N ASN A 238 -7.52 -11.28 -16.02
CA ASN A 238 -8.69 -11.75 -15.29
C ASN A 238 -9.46 -12.79 -16.12
N SER A 239 -9.69 -12.51 -17.40
CA SER A 239 -10.38 -13.41 -18.33
C SER A 239 -9.67 -14.76 -18.44
N ILE A 240 -8.34 -14.77 -18.57
CA ILE A 240 -7.52 -15.99 -18.57
C ILE A 240 -7.66 -16.75 -17.24
N SER A 241 -7.58 -16.03 -16.11
CA SER A 241 -7.67 -16.64 -14.77
C SER A 241 -9.02 -17.35 -14.59
N TYR A 242 -10.13 -16.73 -15.00
CA TYR A 242 -11.47 -17.32 -14.95
C TYR A 242 -11.65 -18.50 -15.91
N ALA A 243 -11.05 -18.45 -17.10
CA ALA A 243 -11.09 -19.57 -18.05
C ALA A 243 -10.34 -20.80 -17.55
N THR A 244 -9.27 -20.63 -16.76
CA THR A 244 -8.46 -21.73 -16.21
C THR A 244 -8.96 -22.30 -14.88
N SER A 245 -9.97 -21.67 -14.26
CA SER A 245 -10.55 -22.08 -12.97
C SER A 245 -11.91 -22.79 -13.09
N ASN A 246 -12.44 -22.89 -14.31
CA ASN A 246 -13.57 -23.73 -14.71
C ASN A 246 -13.08 -24.98 -15.44
#